data_AF-A0A8J3HRU0-F1
#
_entry.id   AF-A0A8J3HRU0-F1
#
_cell.length_a   1.000
_cell.length_b   1.000
_cell.length_c   1.000
_cell.angle_alpha   90.00
_cell.angle_beta   90.00
_cell.angle_gamma   90.00
#
_symmetry.space_group_name_H-M   'P 1'
#
loop_
_entity.id
_entity.type
_entity.pdbx_description
1 polymer ?
#
loop_
_entity_poly.entity_id
_entity_poly.type
_entity_poly.pdbx_seq_one_letter_code
_entity_poly.pdbx_strand_id
1 'polypeptide(L)'
;MRHTRSARIAAWALCVPLVLAAAAGCDVIGGPFADEQAQFQCPHPAGPGVAIAVGDRANSPAPALPSDVRQLIAEAVRTCAKITVIRIDGRPDVVDGPLVFSSVAKTKQNLDIEIGDFLTAVGTRVAAAKAQEPEADVLGALSLAAGAAGAGGTVVLIDSGVQTTAPLDLREGGLAARKPEAIAAALRRARLLPDLKGRKVILAGLGYTAAPQDPLDNDSRSFIIGLWREIVRTAGAKDPVVSTEPNTGAAAVSSPPVSVVPFPIGVLHFECGATAVLPDDGEVGFVPDKDVFKNPDAARSVLRRLADFLKQNADAAVEIEGFVAHYDKDSDLSQRRADRVRQELASLGVRNGVTAKGMGWGPYPKPDSPPDPRYDQLNRRVTIKINCR
;
A
#
# COMPACT_ATOMS: atom_id res chain seq x y z
N MET A 1 4.54 -31.01 -91.75
CA MET A 1 4.68 -29.56 -91.47
C MET A 1 4.28 -28.78 -92.71
N ARG A 2 3.05 -28.27 -92.75
CA ARG A 2 2.59 -27.18 -93.63
C ARG A 2 1.12 -26.88 -93.32
N HIS A 3 0.85 -25.59 -93.31
CA HIS A 3 -0.41 -24.88 -93.14
C HIS A 3 -1.69 -25.58 -93.60
N THR A 4 -2.74 -25.39 -92.80
CA THR A 4 -4.11 -25.05 -93.19
C THR A 4 -4.81 -24.54 -91.92
N ARG A 5 -5.87 -23.73 -91.89
CA ARG A 5 -6.50 -22.74 -92.78
C ARG A 5 -7.55 -22.06 -91.88
N SER A 6 -7.62 -20.73 -91.92
CA SER A 6 -8.83 -19.90 -91.99
C SER A 6 -10.18 -20.45 -91.46
N ALA A 7 -10.84 -19.68 -90.58
CA ALA A 7 -12.26 -19.37 -90.75
C ALA A 7 -12.64 -18.04 -90.04
N ARG A 8 -13.41 -17.24 -90.77
CA ARG A 8 -13.88 -15.87 -90.50
C ARG A 8 -15.26 -15.88 -89.79
N ILE A 9 -15.79 -14.67 -89.56
CA ILE A 9 -17.21 -14.24 -89.45
C ILE A 9 -17.64 -14.04 -87.98
N ALA A 10 -17.79 -12.81 -87.45
CA ALA A 10 -18.86 -11.79 -87.64
C ALA A 10 -20.26 -12.40 -87.37
N ALA A 11 -21.29 -11.81 -86.78
CA ALA A 11 -21.60 -10.53 -86.19
C ALA A 11 -22.96 -10.75 -85.45
N TRP A 12 -23.18 -10.02 -84.36
CA TRP A 12 -24.48 -9.52 -83.87
C TRP A 12 -25.59 -10.52 -83.45
N ALA A 13 -26.09 -10.35 -82.22
CA ALA A 13 -27.53 -10.18 -81.95
C ALA A 13 -27.78 -9.78 -80.48
N LEU A 14 -28.57 -8.73 -80.29
CA LEU A 14 -29.23 -8.37 -79.03
C LEU A 14 -30.15 -9.51 -78.55
N CYS A 15 -30.24 -9.71 -77.23
CA CYS A 15 -31.49 -10.02 -76.53
C CYS A 15 -31.33 -9.80 -75.01
N VAL A 16 -32.13 -8.88 -74.48
CA VAL A 16 -32.54 -8.72 -73.07
C VAL A 16 -34.00 -9.22 -72.99
N PRO A 17 -34.59 -9.69 -71.87
CA PRO A 17 -34.09 -9.90 -70.50
C PRO A 17 -34.35 -11.32 -69.96
N LEU A 18 -33.70 -11.69 -68.85
CA LEU A 18 -34.34 -12.57 -67.86
C LEU A 18 -33.89 -12.18 -66.45
N VAL A 19 -34.86 -11.79 -65.62
CA VAL A 19 -34.68 -11.55 -64.19
C VAL A 19 -34.55 -12.90 -63.49
N LEU A 20 -33.44 -13.12 -62.81
CA LEU A 20 -33.28 -14.18 -61.82
C LEU A 20 -32.46 -13.62 -60.65
N ALA A 21 -33.15 -13.39 -59.54
CA ALA A 21 -32.53 -13.16 -58.25
C ALA A 21 -31.88 -14.48 -57.78
N ALA A 22 -30.56 -14.47 -57.65
CA ALA A 22 -29.81 -15.50 -56.95
C ALA A 22 -28.87 -14.79 -55.97
N ALA A 23 -29.04 -15.13 -54.69
CA ALA A 23 -28.33 -14.57 -53.56
C ALA A 23 -26.81 -14.67 -53.74
N ALA A 24 -26.13 -13.52 -53.65
CA ALA A 24 -24.69 -13.48 -53.48
C ALA A 24 -24.35 -14.00 -52.09
N GLY A 25 -23.66 -15.13 -52.04
CA GLY A 25 -22.72 -15.38 -50.96
C GLY A 25 -21.51 -14.45 -51.09
N CYS A 26 -20.88 -14.13 -49.97
CA CYS A 26 -19.44 -14.23 -49.77
C CYS A 26 -19.13 -13.85 -48.33
N ASP A 27 -18.38 -14.76 -47.70
CA ASP A 27 -17.33 -14.51 -46.72
C ASP A 27 -17.65 -13.66 -45.50
N VAL A 28 -17.62 -14.38 -44.38
CA VAL A 28 -17.27 -13.87 -43.05
C VAL A 28 -15.87 -13.24 -43.14
N ILE A 29 -15.83 -11.99 -43.62
CA ILE A 29 -14.65 -11.14 -43.52
C ILE A 29 -14.67 -10.59 -42.10
N GLY A 30 -13.65 -10.98 -41.33
CA GLY A 30 -13.34 -10.35 -40.05
C GLY A 30 -13.35 -8.84 -40.24
N GLY A 31 -14.28 -8.18 -39.55
CA GLY A 31 -14.28 -6.73 -39.48
C GLY A 31 -12.91 -6.28 -38.97
N PRO A 32 -12.25 -5.31 -39.62
CA PRO A 32 -11.06 -4.72 -39.04
C PRO A 32 -11.53 -4.11 -37.72
N PHE A 33 -10.91 -4.52 -36.62
CA PHE A 33 -10.95 -3.74 -35.39
C PHE A 33 -10.44 -2.35 -35.78
N ALA A 34 -11.38 -1.40 -35.94
CA ALA A 34 -11.03 -0.01 -36.18
C ALA A 34 -10.36 0.47 -34.89
N ASP A 35 -9.03 0.47 -34.90
CA ASP A 35 -8.22 0.98 -33.81
C ASP A 35 -8.53 2.49 -33.72
N GLU A 36 -9.25 2.88 -32.67
CA GLU A 36 -9.77 4.23 -32.48
C GLU A 36 -8.60 5.22 -32.52
N GLN A 37 -8.69 6.23 -33.39
CA GLN A 37 -7.60 7.20 -33.55
C GLN A 37 -7.46 8.02 -32.27
N ALA A 38 -6.33 7.88 -31.59
CA ALA A 38 -5.99 8.71 -30.45
C ALA A 38 -5.47 10.07 -30.96
N GLN A 39 -6.24 11.14 -30.79
CA GLN A 39 -5.73 12.50 -30.98
C GLN A 39 -5.27 13.04 -29.63
N PHE A 40 -3.99 12.85 -29.31
CA PHE A 40 -3.37 13.41 -28.11
C PHE A 40 -2.56 14.66 -28.49
N GLN A 41 -2.98 15.83 -28.01
CA GLN A 41 -2.20 17.06 -28.11
C GLN A 41 -2.11 17.71 -26.74
N CYS A 42 -0.89 17.78 -26.20
CA CYS A 42 -0.59 18.54 -25.00
C CYS A 42 -0.34 20.00 -25.36
N PRO A 43 -1.16 20.97 -24.93
CA PRO A 43 -0.67 22.32 -24.76
C PRO A 43 0.41 22.30 -23.67
N HIS A 44 1.57 22.89 -23.97
CA HIS A 44 2.66 23.09 -23.02
C HIS A 44 2.14 23.77 -21.73
N PRO A 45 2.59 23.30 -20.56
CA PRO A 45 1.78 22.54 -19.60
C PRO A 45 0.59 23.31 -19.00
N ALA A 46 -0.59 22.68 -18.93
CA ALA A 46 -1.81 23.30 -18.38
C ALA A 46 -2.43 22.55 -17.18
N GLY A 47 -1.95 21.35 -16.80
CA GLY A 47 -2.51 20.54 -15.71
C GLY A 47 -1.77 20.68 -14.37
N PRO A 48 -2.45 20.54 -13.21
CA PRO A 48 -1.79 20.41 -11.91
C PRO A 48 -0.81 19.24 -11.89
N GLY A 49 0.36 19.41 -11.24
CA GLY A 49 1.42 18.39 -11.24
C GLY A 49 1.20 17.26 -10.23
N VAL A 50 1.98 16.20 -10.39
CA VAL A 50 2.14 15.14 -9.39
C VAL A 50 3.56 15.18 -8.84
N ALA A 51 3.71 15.21 -7.52
CA ALA A 51 5.00 15.15 -6.85
C ALA A 51 5.04 13.91 -5.95
N ILE A 52 6.08 13.09 -6.10
CA ILE A 52 6.27 11.83 -5.39
C ILE A 52 7.49 11.97 -4.49
N ALA A 53 7.27 12.15 -3.19
CA ALA A 53 8.32 12.07 -2.18
C ALA A 53 8.54 10.60 -1.82
N VAL A 54 9.76 10.11 -1.95
CA VAL A 54 10.08 8.69 -1.79
C VAL A 54 11.36 8.47 -0.98
N GLY A 55 11.33 7.52 -0.05
CA GLY A 55 12.47 7.16 0.77
C GLY A 55 13.01 5.76 0.47
N ASP A 56 14.07 5.67 -0.32
CA ASP A 56 14.93 4.48 -0.45
C ASP A 56 16.17 4.64 0.46
N ARG A 57 16.08 4.20 1.73
CA ARG A 57 17.09 4.45 2.78
C ARG A 57 17.23 3.28 3.76
N ALA A 58 18.29 3.30 4.58
CA ALA A 58 18.73 2.20 5.45
C ALA A 58 17.69 1.59 6.40
N ASN A 59 16.66 2.34 6.82
CA ASN A 59 15.68 1.88 7.82
C ASN A 59 14.27 1.72 7.24
N SER A 60 14.14 1.68 5.92
CA SER A 60 12.85 1.58 5.25
C SER A 60 12.92 0.57 4.11
N PRO A 61 11.84 -0.20 3.87
CA PRO A 61 11.78 -1.11 2.74
C PRO A 61 12.04 -0.39 1.42
N ALA A 62 12.62 -1.11 0.46
CA ALA A 62 12.78 -0.60 -0.90
C ALA A 62 11.43 -0.06 -1.42
N PRO A 63 11.37 1.17 -1.96
CA PRO A 63 10.12 1.73 -2.40
C PRO A 63 9.62 1.03 -3.66
N ALA A 64 8.31 0.84 -3.72
CA ALA A 64 7.60 0.44 -4.92
C ALA A 64 6.48 1.46 -5.17
N LEU A 65 6.11 1.65 -6.44
CA LEU A 65 4.90 2.40 -6.79
C LEU A 65 3.68 1.52 -6.53
N PRO A 66 2.83 1.84 -5.52
CA PRO A 66 1.65 1.07 -5.27
C PRO A 66 0.65 1.19 -6.43
N SER A 67 -0.24 0.21 -6.54
CA SER A 67 -1.17 0.08 -7.66
C SER A 67 -2.10 1.29 -7.85
N ASP A 68 -2.56 1.89 -6.76
CA ASP A 68 -3.39 3.11 -6.75
C ASP A 68 -2.62 4.34 -7.29
N VAL A 69 -1.35 4.50 -6.91
CA VAL A 69 -0.47 5.56 -7.41
C VAL A 69 -0.17 5.37 -8.90
N ARG A 70 0.04 4.13 -9.36
CA ARG A 70 0.24 3.84 -10.79
C ARG A 70 -0.97 4.23 -11.62
N GLN A 71 -2.18 3.92 -11.15
CA GLN A 71 -3.43 4.33 -11.80
C GLN A 71 -3.57 5.85 -11.82
N LEU A 72 -3.27 6.52 -10.70
CA LEU A 72 -3.29 7.98 -10.64
C LEU A 72 -2.32 8.62 -11.65
N ILE A 73 -1.10 8.10 -11.78
CA ILE A 73 -0.13 8.62 -12.75
C ILE A 73 -0.66 8.39 -14.17
N ALA A 74 -1.22 7.21 -14.47
CA ALA A 74 -1.81 6.90 -15.77
C ALA A 74 -2.96 7.85 -16.15
N GLU A 75 -3.72 8.34 -15.18
CA GLU A 75 -4.74 9.37 -15.39
C GLU A 75 -4.13 10.76 -15.54
N ALA A 76 -3.14 11.11 -14.72
CA ALA A 76 -2.49 12.41 -14.72
C ALA A 76 -1.77 12.70 -16.04
N VAL A 77 -1.15 11.69 -16.66
CA VAL A 77 -0.46 11.85 -17.96
C VAL A 77 -1.42 12.21 -19.10
N ARG A 78 -2.70 11.81 -19.02
CA ARG A 78 -3.73 12.23 -19.98
C ARG A 78 -4.05 13.72 -19.91
N THR A 79 -3.69 14.37 -18.80
CA THR A 79 -3.81 15.83 -18.60
C THR A 79 -2.47 16.55 -18.74
N CYS A 80 -1.43 15.86 -19.23
CA CYS A 80 -0.08 16.40 -19.42
C CYS A 80 0.55 16.93 -18.13
N ALA A 81 0.18 16.34 -16.98
CA ALA A 81 0.74 16.70 -15.69
C ALA A 81 2.24 16.37 -15.64
N LYS A 82 3.03 17.29 -15.07
CA LYS A 82 4.44 17.05 -14.74
C LYS A 82 4.53 16.10 -13.55
N ILE A 83 5.41 15.11 -13.62
CA ILE A 83 5.73 14.20 -12.50
C ILE A 83 7.10 14.57 -11.96
N THR A 84 7.18 14.93 -10.69
CA THR A 84 8.45 15.25 -10.01
C THR A 84 8.70 14.21 -8.94
N VAL A 85 9.91 13.68 -8.86
CA VAL A 85 10.33 12.75 -7.79
C VAL A 85 11.20 13.51 -6.81
N ILE A 86 10.94 13.36 -5.52
CA ILE A 86 11.69 13.99 -4.42
C ILE A 86 12.28 12.86 -3.58
N ARG A 87 13.58 12.88 -3.36
CA ARG A 87 14.27 11.95 -2.48
C ARG A 87 14.03 12.36 -1.02
N ILE A 88 13.72 11.39 -0.18
CA ILE A 88 13.63 11.54 1.27
C ILE A 88 14.91 11.00 1.90
N ASP A 89 15.69 11.90 2.47
CA ASP A 89 16.83 11.65 3.34
C ASP A 89 16.98 12.84 4.30
N GLY A 90 18.12 13.02 4.98
CA GLY A 90 18.30 14.13 5.91
C GLY A 90 18.32 15.52 5.27
N ARG A 91 18.41 15.59 3.93
CA ARG A 91 18.31 16.83 3.16
C ARG A 91 17.55 16.57 1.86
N PRO A 92 16.21 16.52 1.92
CA PRO A 92 15.37 16.18 0.79
C PRO A 92 15.68 17.05 -0.42
N ASP A 93 15.65 16.46 -1.61
CA ASP A 93 15.93 17.16 -2.86
C ASP A 93 15.17 16.53 -4.03
N VAL A 94 14.99 17.31 -5.09
CA VAL A 94 14.35 16.86 -6.32
C VAL A 94 15.31 15.93 -7.10
N VAL A 95 14.83 14.76 -7.45
CA VAL A 95 15.57 13.77 -8.25
C VAL A 95 15.37 14.07 -9.73
N ASP A 96 16.40 14.65 -10.34
CA ASP A 96 16.39 15.13 -11.73
C ASP A 96 15.25 16.11 -12.05
N GLY A 97 15.18 16.61 -13.28
CA GLY A 97 14.04 17.42 -13.73
C GLY A 97 12.71 16.63 -13.78
N PRO A 98 11.57 17.35 -13.91
CA PRO A 98 10.27 16.72 -14.00
C PRO A 98 10.17 15.83 -15.24
N LEU A 99 9.53 14.68 -15.09
CA LEU A 99 9.08 13.85 -16.20
C LEU A 99 7.80 14.44 -16.78
N VAL A 100 7.78 14.61 -18.11
CA VAL A 100 6.61 15.08 -18.84
C VAL A 100 6.26 14.02 -19.85
N PHE A 101 5.01 13.56 -19.82
CA PHE A 101 4.52 12.63 -20.82
C PHE A 101 4.32 13.35 -22.16
N SER A 102 4.80 12.73 -23.22
CA SER A 102 4.56 13.15 -24.60
C SER A 102 4.23 11.93 -25.42
N SER A 103 3.23 12.03 -26.30
CA SER A 103 2.78 10.93 -27.14
C SER A 103 2.74 11.37 -28.60
N VAL A 104 3.10 10.45 -29.49
CA VAL A 104 2.89 10.56 -30.94
C VAL A 104 1.99 9.44 -31.45
N ALA A 105 1.40 8.67 -30.54
CA ALA A 105 0.53 7.55 -30.84
C ALA A 105 -0.68 8.00 -31.66
N LYS A 106 -0.97 7.23 -32.71
CA LYS A 106 -2.14 7.45 -33.59
C LYS A 106 -3.30 6.52 -33.27
N THR A 107 -3.10 5.54 -32.40
CA THR A 107 -4.11 4.56 -32.01
C THR A 107 -4.12 4.39 -30.50
N LYS A 108 -5.25 3.93 -29.95
CA LYS A 108 -5.40 3.68 -28.52
C LYS A 108 -4.40 2.65 -28.00
N GLN A 109 -4.17 1.57 -28.74
CA GLN A 109 -3.21 0.54 -28.35
C GLN A 109 -1.78 1.10 -28.20
N ASN A 110 -1.34 1.93 -29.16
CA ASN A 110 -0.02 2.56 -29.09
C ASN A 110 0.07 3.57 -27.94
N LEU A 111 -1.02 4.31 -27.67
CA LEU A 111 -1.07 5.23 -26.53
C LEU A 111 -0.95 4.48 -25.20
N ASP A 112 -1.63 3.35 -25.04
CA ASP A 112 -1.56 2.53 -23.83
C ASP A 112 -0.16 1.94 -23.62
N ILE A 113 0.54 1.57 -24.70
CA ILE A 113 1.96 1.15 -24.65
C ILE A 113 2.84 2.31 -24.19
N GLU A 114 2.72 3.49 -24.79
CA GLU A 114 3.52 4.67 -24.42
C GLU A 114 3.27 5.11 -22.97
N ILE A 115 2.02 5.01 -22.47
CA ILE A 115 1.69 5.23 -21.05
C ILE A 115 2.38 4.18 -20.17
N GLY A 116 2.40 2.91 -20.59
CA GLY A 116 3.10 1.83 -19.90
C GLY A 116 4.61 2.06 -19.79
N ASP A 117 5.23 2.51 -20.87
CA ASP A 117 6.66 2.87 -20.91
C ASP A 117 6.96 4.07 -20.01
N PHE A 118 6.08 5.08 -20.01
CA PHE A 118 6.21 6.22 -19.11
C PHE A 118 6.08 5.83 -17.64
N LEU A 119 5.12 4.99 -17.28
CA LEU A 119 4.99 4.45 -15.92
C LEU A 119 6.22 3.67 -15.50
N THR A 120 6.82 2.91 -16.43
CA THR A 120 8.09 2.21 -16.19
C THR A 120 9.21 3.20 -15.91
N ALA A 121 9.32 4.28 -16.70
CA ALA A 121 10.31 5.34 -16.48
C ALA A 121 10.12 6.05 -15.11
N VAL A 122 8.88 6.32 -14.70
CA VAL A 122 8.60 6.86 -13.35
C VAL A 122 9.04 5.88 -12.27
N GLY A 123 8.73 4.59 -12.43
CA GLY A 123 9.16 3.52 -11.52
C GLY A 123 10.68 3.43 -11.41
N THR A 124 11.40 3.52 -12.53
CA THR A 124 12.87 3.56 -12.55
C THR A 124 13.40 4.77 -11.80
N ARG A 125 12.80 5.95 -11.96
CA ARG A 125 13.23 7.17 -11.25
C ARG A 125 12.94 7.09 -9.74
N VAL A 126 11.83 6.48 -9.36
CA VAL A 126 11.51 6.16 -7.96
C VAL A 126 12.55 5.21 -7.35
N ALA A 127 12.92 4.15 -8.05
CA ALA A 127 13.95 3.21 -7.59
C ALA A 127 15.37 3.82 -7.56
N ALA A 128 15.62 4.87 -8.35
CA ALA A 128 16.88 5.60 -8.37
C ALA A 128 16.99 6.67 -7.27
N ALA A 129 15.90 7.00 -6.58
CA ALA A 129 15.84 8.01 -5.52
C ALA A 129 16.46 7.52 -4.19
N LYS A 130 17.64 6.89 -4.27
CA LYS A 130 18.42 6.39 -3.13
C LYS A 130 18.92 7.54 -2.27
N ALA A 131 18.79 7.40 -0.95
CA ALA A 131 19.31 8.34 0.04
C ALA A 131 20.76 8.73 -0.25
N GLN A 132 21.07 10.01 -0.15
CA GLN A 132 22.41 10.56 -0.33
C GLN A 132 22.95 11.18 0.97
N GLU A 133 22.06 11.64 1.85
CA GLU A 133 22.40 12.15 3.17
C GLU A 133 21.95 11.21 4.30
N PRO A 134 22.64 11.17 5.45
CA PRO A 134 22.16 10.47 6.64
C PRO A 134 20.81 10.99 7.11
N GLU A 135 20.10 10.19 7.89
CA GLU A 135 18.81 10.54 8.50
C GLU A 135 17.66 10.73 7.50
N ALA A 136 16.46 11.07 7.99
CA ALA A 136 15.25 11.16 7.20
C ALA A 136 14.42 12.39 7.58
N ASP A 137 14.21 13.30 6.63
CA ASP A 137 13.35 14.48 6.75
C ASP A 137 12.10 14.34 5.86
N VAL A 138 11.11 13.64 6.39
CA VAL A 138 9.84 13.40 5.70
C VAL A 138 9.03 14.70 5.56
N LEU A 139 9.07 15.58 6.57
CA LEU A 139 8.36 16.86 6.63
C LEU A 139 8.91 17.87 5.61
N GLY A 140 10.23 17.96 5.48
CA GLY A 140 10.90 18.75 4.44
C GLY A 140 10.58 18.24 3.04
N ALA A 141 10.60 16.93 2.84
CA ALA A 141 10.24 16.33 1.56
C ALA A 141 8.79 16.59 1.16
N LEU A 142 7.84 16.54 2.10
CA LEU A 142 6.45 16.94 1.86
C LEU A 142 6.33 18.42 1.48
N SER A 143 7.17 19.29 2.04
CA SER A 143 7.20 20.72 1.68
C SER A 143 7.69 20.93 0.24
N LEU A 144 8.77 20.23 -0.16
CA LEU A 144 9.25 20.25 -1.54
C LEU A 144 8.22 19.67 -2.52
N ALA A 145 7.59 18.56 -2.16
CA ALA A 145 6.57 17.91 -2.98
C ALA A 145 5.35 18.83 -3.18
N ALA A 146 4.89 19.52 -2.13
CA ALA A 146 3.79 20.47 -2.23
C ALA A 146 4.11 21.65 -3.18
N GLY A 147 5.35 22.13 -3.17
CA GLY A 147 5.83 23.14 -4.12
C GLY A 147 5.89 22.60 -5.55
N ALA A 148 6.47 21.41 -5.75
CA ALA A 148 6.62 20.78 -7.06
C ALA A 148 5.28 20.44 -7.73
N ALA A 149 4.31 19.95 -6.95
CA ALA A 149 2.96 19.63 -7.43
C ALA A 149 2.19 20.89 -7.89
N GLY A 150 2.46 22.03 -7.27
CA GLY A 150 1.75 23.29 -7.54
C GLY A 150 0.31 23.30 -7.00
N ALA A 151 -0.41 24.38 -7.29
CA ALA A 151 -1.80 24.53 -6.84
C ALA A 151 -2.72 23.49 -7.49
N GLY A 152 -3.57 22.85 -6.70
CA GLY A 152 -4.48 21.79 -7.18
C GLY A 152 -3.80 20.46 -7.52
N GLY A 153 -2.47 20.37 -7.33
CA GLY A 153 -1.68 19.18 -7.65
C GLY A 153 -1.88 18.03 -6.67
N THR A 154 -1.23 16.91 -6.97
CA THR A 154 -1.20 15.72 -6.11
C THR A 154 0.18 15.54 -5.50
N VAL A 155 0.22 15.33 -4.19
CA VAL A 155 1.41 14.94 -3.43
C VAL A 155 1.26 13.48 -3.04
N VAL A 156 2.27 12.67 -3.35
CA VAL A 156 2.36 11.26 -2.97
C VAL A 156 3.56 11.10 -2.05
N LEU A 157 3.37 10.54 -0.87
CA LEU A 157 4.43 10.11 0.03
C LEU A 157 4.56 8.59 -0.04
N ILE A 158 5.73 8.08 -0.41
CA ILE A 158 6.07 6.65 -0.42
C ILE A 158 7.23 6.45 0.55
N ASP A 159 6.91 6.17 1.81
CA ASP A 159 7.88 6.20 2.90
C ASP A 159 7.38 5.43 4.14
N SER A 160 8.29 4.98 5.01
CA SER A 160 7.91 4.45 6.33
C SER A 160 7.26 5.50 7.23
N GLY A 161 7.51 6.79 6.99
CA GLY A 161 7.07 7.91 7.82
C GLY A 161 7.89 8.10 9.09
N VAL A 162 8.96 7.33 9.30
CA VAL A 162 9.83 7.50 10.47
C VAL A 162 10.80 8.65 10.20
N GLN A 163 10.53 9.81 10.82
CA GLN A 163 11.35 11.01 10.72
C GLN A 163 12.40 11.07 11.84
N THR A 164 13.64 11.38 11.46
CA THR A 164 14.80 11.47 12.38
C THR A 164 15.51 12.82 12.34
N THR A 165 14.95 13.80 11.63
CA THR A 165 15.47 15.17 11.61
C THR A 165 14.51 16.15 12.27
N ALA A 166 15.08 17.23 12.81
CA ALA A 166 14.31 18.37 13.28
C ALA A 166 13.44 18.96 12.15
N PRO A 167 12.26 19.52 12.46
CA PRO A 167 11.72 19.77 13.79
C PRO A 167 10.90 18.60 14.39
N LEU A 168 10.69 17.51 13.64
CA LEU A 168 9.89 16.36 14.06
C LEU A 168 10.78 15.12 14.28
N ASP A 169 11.85 15.27 15.03
CA ASP A 169 12.74 14.14 15.32
C ASP A 169 12.06 13.18 16.31
N LEU A 170 11.58 12.03 15.82
CA LEU A 170 10.81 11.08 16.64
C LEU A 170 11.65 10.40 17.73
N ARG A 171 12.98 10.54 17.69
CA ARG A 171 13.89 10.07 18.75
C ARG A 171 13.79 10.94 20.01
N GLU A 172 13.33 12.18 19.85
CA GLU A 172 13.42 13.22 20.87
C GLU A 172 12.09 13.50 21.58
N GLY A 173 12.20 13.98 22.83
CA GLY A 173 11.07 14.59 23.57
C GLY A 173 9.86 13.67 23.80
N GLY A 174 10.03 12.36 23.65
CA GLY A 174 8.95 11.37 23.73
C GLY A 174 7.90 11.53 22.64
N LEU A 175 8.25 12.12 21.48
CA LEU A 175 7.31 12.41 20.40
C LEU A 175 6.59 11.16 19.90
N ALA A 176 7.28 10.02 19.81
CA ALA A 176 6.71 8.73 19.43
C ALA A 176 5.61 8.20 20.39
N ALA A 177 5.45 8.81 21.57
CA ALA A 177 4.43 8.45 22.56
C ALA A 177 3.31 9.51 22.71
N ARG A 178 3.38 10.63 21.96
CA ARG A 178 2.39 11.71 22.07
C ARG A 178 1.21 11.48 21.14
N LYS A 179 0.10 12.18 21.41
CA LYS A 179 -1.05 12.19 20.50
C LYS A 179 -0.70 12.91 19.18
N PRO A 180 -0.97 12.30 18.01
CA PRO A 180 -0.80 12.92 16.69
C PRO A 180 -1.32 14.37 16.58
N GLU A 181 -2.51 14.63 17.12
CA GLU A 181 -3.17 15.95 17.08
C GLU A 181 -2.38 17.01 17.83
N ALA A 182 -1.75 16.64 18.95
CA ALA A 182 -0.93 17.56 19.73
C ALA A 182 0.35 17.95 18.97
N ILE A 183 0.95 16.99 18.26
CA ILE A 183 2.14 17.21 17.43
C ILE A 183 1.80 18.12 16.25
N ALA A 184 0.76 17.78 15.48
CA ALA A 184 0.34 18.59 14.33
C ALA A 184 -0.06 20.02 14.74
N ALA A 185 -0.75 20.18 15.88
CA ALA A 185 -1.06 21.49 16.43
C ALA A 185 0.18 22.30 16.83
N ALA A 186 1.22 21.65 17.38
CA ALA A 186 2.48 22.31 17.70
C ALA A 186 3.22 22.77 16.45
N LEU A 187 3.33 21.91 15.42
CA LEU A 187 3.92 22.26 14.13
C LEU A 187 3.18 23.42 13.47
N ARG A 188 1.84 23.42 13.53
CA ARG A 188 1.02 24.54 13.02
C ARG A 188 1.32 25.85 13.75
N ARG A 189 1.35 25.85 15.08
CA ARG A 189 1.65 27.06 15.87
C ARG A 189 3.05 27.60 15.57
N ALA A 190 4.01 26.71 15.36
CA ALA A 190 5.38 27.05 14.99
C ALA A 190 5.54 27.41 13.50
N ARG A 191 4.49 27.29 12.67
CA ARG A 191 4.51 27.51 11.21
C ARG A 191 5.52 26.60 10.48
N LEU A 192 5.61 25.34 10.91
CA LEU A 192 6.53 24.33 10.38
C LEU A 192 5.84 23.28 9.49
N LEU A 193 4.54 23.46 9.21
CA LEU A 193 3.80 22.54 8.33
C LEU A 193 4.04 22.88 6.85
N PRO A 194 4.03 21.86 5.96
CA PRO A 194 3.99 22.10 4.51
C PRO A 194 2.70 22.84 4.12
N ASP A 195 2.70 23.56 3.00
CA ASP A 195 1.47 24.12 2.43
C ASP A 195 0.76 23.08 1.56
N LEU A 196 -0.21 22.37 2.13
CA LEU A 196 -0.99 21.35 1.41
C LEU A 196 -2.39 21.83 1.03
N LYS A 197 -2.69 23.12 1.18
CA LYS A 197 -4.00 23.67 0.88
C LYS A 197 -4.41 23.40 -0.56
N GLY A 198 -5.56 22.75 -0.74
CA GLY A 198 -6.14 22.47 -2.06
C GLY A 198 -5.40 21.40 -2.87
N ARG A 199 -4.45 20.69 -2.27
CA ARG A 199 -3.73 19.57 -2.90
C ARG A 199 -4.32 18.24 -2.45
N LYS A 200 -4.30 17.26 -3.35
CA LYS A 200 -4.60 15.85 -3.01
C LYS A 200 -3.37 15.23 -2.38
N VAL A 201 -3.53 14.39 -1.36
CA VAL A 201 -2.42 13.72 -0.69
C VAL A 201 -2.67 12.22 -0.61
N ILE A 202 -1.68 11.44 -1.06
CA ILE A 202 -1.65 9.98 -0.91
C ILE A 202 -0.45 9.62 -0.05
N LEU A 203 -0.67 8.78 0.97
CA LEU A 203 0.33 8.32 1.91
C LEU A 203 0.45 6.79 1.76
N ALA A 204 1.62 6.30 1.39
CA ALA A 204 1.89 4.88 1.16
C ALA A 204 3.14 4.43 1.92
N GLY A 205 3.15 3.18 2.37
CA GLY A 205 4.29 2.60 3.10
C GLY A 205 4.38 2.93 4.59
N LEU A 206 3.45 3.74 5.12
CA LEU A 206 3.53 4.23 6.51
C LEU A 206 3.60 3.09 7.55
N GLY A 207 4.58 3.23 8.44
CA GLY A 207 4.88 2.34 9.55
C GLY A 207 5.52 1.00 9.16
N TYR A 208 5.81 0.77 7.88
CA TYR A 208 6.63 -0.36 7.47
C TYR A 208 8.11 0.01 7.53
N THR A 209 8.86 -0.70 8.36
CA THR A 209 10.28 -0.47 8.61
C THR A 209 11.12 -1.65 8.12
N ALA A 210 12.42 -1.42 7.98
CA ALA A 210 13.38 -2.47 7.67
C ALA A 210 14.60 -2.33 8.58
N ALA A 211 15.31 -3.44 8.81
CA ALA A 211 16.50 -3.47 9.65
C ALA A 211 17.51 -2.38 9.21
N PRO A 212 18.16 -1.68 10.16
CA PRO A 212 18.19 -1.94 11.61
C PRO A 212 16.99 -1.42 12.43
N GLN A 213 16.01 -0.75 11.82
CA GLN A 213 14.78 -0.41 12.53
C GLN A 213 13.91 -1.66 12.64
N ASP A 214 13.61 -2.06 13.87
CA ASP A 214 12.71 -3.20 14.11
C ASP A 214 11.32 -2.94 13.49
N PRO A 215 10.62 -4.00 13.05
CA PRO A 215 9.21 -3.91 12.71
C PRO A 215 8.40 -3.25 13.83
N LEU A 216 7.56 -2.28 13.46
CA LEU A 216 6.68 -1.62 14.41
C LEU A 216 5.52 -2.53 14.80
N ASP A 217 5.12 -2.52 16.07
CA ASP A 217 3.86 -3.11 16.50
C ASP A 217 2.66 -2.29 16.00
N ASN A 218 1.44 -2.82 16.21
CA ASN A 218 0.24 -2.19 15.67
C ASN A 218 -0.08 -0.82 16.27
N ASP A 219 0.28 -0.58 17.53
CA ASP A 219 0.06 0.71 18.17
C ASP A 219 1.03 1.75 17.60
N SER A 220 2.31 1.40 17.48
CA SER A 220 3.36 2.24 16.90
C SER A 220 3.12 2.53 15.42
N ARG A 221 2.69 1.53 14.64
CA ARG A 221 2.29 1.73 13.25
C ARG A 221 1.04 2.60 13.13
N SER A 222 0.03 2.38 13.97
CA SER A 222 -1.17 3.23 14.01
C SER A 222 -0.84 4.66 14.39
N PHE A 223 0.13 4.86 15.29
CA PHE A 223 0.67 6.17 15.62
C PHE A 223 1.29 6.85 14.40
N ILE A 224 2.16 6.18 13.63
CA ILE A 224 2.77 6.76 12.42
C ILE A 224 1.72 7.12 11.36
N ILE A 225 0.75 6.25 11.11
CA ILE A 225 -0.36 6.52 10.18
C ILE A 225 -1.18 7.73 10.66
N GLY A 226 -1.54 7.74 11.95
CA GLY A 226 -2.29 8.82 12.56
C GLY A 226 -1.55 10.16 12.51
N LEU A 227 -0.25 10.14 12.82
CA LEU A 227 0.65 11.29 12.79
C LEU A 227 0.65 11.97 11.42
N TRP A 228 0.98 11.24 10.36
CA TRP A 228 1.05 11.83 9.03
C TRP A 228 -0.30 12.25 8.49
N ARG A 229 -1.35 11.46 8.74
CA ARG A 229 -2.72 11.85 8.37
C ARG A 229 -3.13 13.17 9.02
N GLU A 230 -2.79 13.36 10.29
CA GLU A 230 -3.14 14.57 11.03
C GLU A 230 -2.28 15.77 10.63
N ILE A 231 -0.97 15.57 10.38
CA ILE A 231 -0.07 16.59 9.85
C ILE A 231 -0.59 17.12 8.50
N VAL A 232 -0.90 16.24 7.55
CA VAL A 232 -1.31 16.67 6.20
C VAL A 232 -2.71 17.30 6.19
N ARG A 233 -3.63 16.83 7.04
CA ARG A 233 -4.93 17.49 7.25
C ARG A 233 -4.76 18.89 7.84
N THR A 234 -3.94 19.01 8.88
CA THR A 234 -3.67 20.29 9.54
C THR A 234 -2.98 21.28 8.59
N ALA A 235 -2.17 20.76 7.66
CA ALA A 235 -1.53 21.49 6.56
C ALA A 235 -2.50 21.90 5.42
N GLY A 236 -3.76 21.48 5.46
CA GLY A 236 -4.81 21.91 4.53
C GLY A 236 -5.15 20.91 3.42
N ALA A 237 -4.61 19.70 3.44
CA ALA A 237 -5.05 18.63 2.54
C ALA A 237 -6.48 18.19 2.90
N LYS A 238 -7.35 18.05 1.90
CA LYS A 238 -8.69 17.47 2.08
C LYS A 238 -8.61 15.98 1.82
N ASP A 239 -9.15 15.19 2.76
CA ASP A 239 -9.30 13.75 2.63
C ASP A 239 -8.04 13.00 2.17
N PRO A 240 -6.91 13.09 2.92
CA PRO A 240 -5.71 12.32 2.56
C PRO A 240 -6.01 10.84 2.51
N VAL A 241 -5.58 10.20 1.43
CA VAL A 241 -5.73 8.77 1.21
C VAL A 241 -4.53 8.06 1.80
N VAL A 242 -4.77 7.00 2.57
CA VAL A 242 -3.72 6.10 3.05
C VAL A 242 -3.82 4.82 2.24
N SER A 243 -2.78 4.51 1.47
CA SER A 243 -2.71 3.26 0.71
C SER A 243 -2.62 2.08 1.69
N THR A 244 -3.40 1.04 1.44
CA THR A 244 -3.43 -0.18 2.25
C THR A 244 -2.46 -1.25 1.76
N GLU A 245 -1.74 -0.99 0.66
CA GLU A 245 -0.78 -1.94 0.10
C GLU A 245 0.44 -2.08 1.04
N PRO A 246 0.73 -3.28 1.56
CA PRO A 246 1.83 -3.48 2.48
C PRO A 246 3.18 -3.42 1.77
N ASN A 247 4.20 -2.84 2.41
CA ASN A 247 5.58 -2.95 1.95
C ASN A 247 6.44 -3.61 3.03
N THR A 248 6.57 -4.93 2.99
CA THR A 248 7.37 -5.70 3.97
C THR A 248 8.73 -6.11 3.40
N GLY A 249 9.20 -5.44 2.35
CA GLY A 249 10.49 -5.72 1.73
C GLY A 249 11.67 -5.36 2.65
N ALA A 250 12.86 -5.84 2.29
CA ALA A 250 14.09 -5.37 2.89
C ALA A 250 14.43 -3.95 2.41
N ALA A 251 15.28 -3.23 3.15
CA ALA A 251 15.90 -2.02 2.64
C ALA A 251 16.77 -2.33 1.41
N ALA A 252 16.68 -1.51 0.37
CA ALA A 252 17.54 -1.67 -0.82
C ALA A 252 18.93 -1.02 -0.66
N VAL A 253 19.12 -0.21 0.38
CA VAL A 253 20.40 0.40 0.74
C VAL A 253 20.60 0.30 2.24
N SER A 254 21.85 0.31 2.71
CA SER A 254 22.21 0.37 4.14
C SER A 254 23.05 1.61 4.49
N SER A 255 23.36 2.44 3.49
CA SER A 255 24.12 3.68 3.61
C SER A 255 23.51 4.72 2.66
N PRO A 256 23.49 6.02 3.04
CA PRO A 256 23.91 6.59 4.33
C PRO A 256 23.03 6.11 5.50
N PRO A 257 23.56 6.14 6.75
CA PRO A 257 22.86 5.56 7.89
C PRO A 257 21.66 6.44 8.30
N VAL A 258 20.64 5.78 8.82
CA VAL A 258 19.49 6.43 9.47
C VAL A 258 19.46 5.91 10.90
N SER A 259 19.28 6.80 11.86
CA SER A 259 19.20 6.40 13.26
C SER A 259 17.94 5.57 13.55
N VAL A 260 18.05 4.60 14.45
CA VAL A 260 16.90 3.84 14.94
C VAL A 260 16.05 4.73 15.86
N VAL A 261 14.75 4.75 15.63
CA VAL A 261 13.77 5.45 16.46
C VAL A 261 13.19 4.47 17.48
N PRO A 262 13.29 4.77 18.78
CA PRO A 262 12.61 3.98 19.80
C PRO A 262 11.12 4.31 19.79
N PHE A 263 10.29 3.29 19.54
CA PHE A 263 8.85 3.39 19.75
C PHE A 263 8.49 2.79 21.11
N PRO A 264 7.45 3.31 21.79
CA PRO A 264 6.88 2.62 22.93
C PRO A 264 6.40 1.26 22.48
N ILE A 265 7.10 0.21 22.89
CA ILE A 265 6.62 -1.15 22.67
C ILE A 265 5.40 -1.31 23.57
N GLY A 266 4.27 -1.68 22.97
CA GLY A 266 3.07 -2.02 23.72
C GLY A 266 3.36 -3.22 24.62
N VAL A 267 3.72 -2.96 25.88
CA VAL A 267 3.78 -4.02 26.89
C VAL A 267 2.34 -4.39 27.16
N LEU A 268 1.95 -5.58 26.69
CA LEU A 268 0.61 -6.05 26.91
C LEU A 268 0.37 -6.30 28.41
N HIS A 269 -0.38 -5.40 29.03
CA HIS A 269 -0.84 -5.50 30.41
C HIS A 269 -2.15 -6.26 30.44
N PHE A 270 -2.18 -7.32 31.25
CA PHE A 270 -3.38 -8.12 31.45
C PHE A 270 -4.08 -7.62 32.70
N GLU A 271 -5.36 -7.32 32.57
CA GLU A 271 -6.22 -6.83 33.64
C GLU A 271 -7.58 -7.51 33.59
N CYS A 272 -8.26 -7.59 34.74
CA CYS A 272 -9.61 -8.12 34.84
C CYS A 272 -10.60 -7.30 34.01
N GLY A 273 -11.48 -7.97 33.27
CA GLY A 273 -12.48 -7.30 32.41
C GLY A 273 -11.90 -6.74 31.10
N ALA A 274 -10.59 -6.89 30.86
CA ALA A 274 -9.96 -6.47 29.62
C ALA A 274 -10.04 -7.58 28.54
N THR A 275 -10.09 -7.14 27.28
CA THR A 275 -9.84 -8.01 26.12
C THR A 275 -8.52 -7.59 25.49
N ALA A 276 -7.54 -8.48 25.55
CA ALA A 276 -6.29 -8.31 24.82
C ALA A 276 -6.45 -8.80 23.38
N VAL A 277 -5.99 -8.01 22.41
CA VAL A 277 -5.98 -8.37 21.00
C VAL A 277 -4.54 -8.65 20.58
N LEU A 278 -4.29 -9.86 20.11
CA LEU A 278 -2.98 -10.34 19.66
C LEU A 278 -3.02 -10.50 18.14
N PRO A 279 -2.60 -9.48 17.38
CA PRO A 279 -2.68 -9.49 15.93
C PRO A 279 -1.58 -10.37 15.32
N ASP A 280 -1.77 -10.82 14.08
CA ASP A 280 -0.84 -11.72 13.39
C ASP A 280 0.52 -11.09 13.03
N ASP A 281 0.59 -9.77 12.94
CA ASP A 281 1.84 -9.01 12.80
C ASP A 281 2.47 -8.61 14.15
N GLY A 282 1.85 -8.99 15.27
CA GLY A 282 2.40 -8.78 16.62
C GLY A 282 3.28 -9.94 17.11
N GLU A 283 3.70 -9.84 18.38
CA GLU A 283 4.60 -10.81 19.04
C GLU A 283 4.02 -12.24 19.13
N VAL A 284 2.69 -12.40 19.11
CA VAL A 284 1.99 -13.70 19.11
C VAL A 284 1.37 -14.00 17.73
N GLY A 285 2.10 -13.67 16.67
CA GLY A 285 1.72 -13.95 15.28
C GLY A 285 2.01 -15.39 14.84
N PHE A 286 1.32 -15.86 13.79
CA PHE A 286 1.45 -17.23 13.27
C PHE A 286 1.98 -17.28 11.85
N VAL A 287 2.81 -18.27 11.53
CA VAL A 287 3.24 -18.53 10.15
C VAL A 287 1.97 -18.68 9.28
N PRO A 288 1.94 -18.09 8.06
CA PRO A 288 0.79 -18.20 7.16
C PRO A 288 0.33 -19.66 7.01
N ASP A 289 -0.99 -19.86 7.04
CA ASP A 289 -1.67 -21.16 6.93
C ASP A 289 -1.27 -22.22 7.99
N LYS A 290 -0.63 -21.79 9.09
CA LYS A 290 -0.13 -22.69 10.15
C LYS A 290 -0.49 -22.20 11.55
N ASP A 291 -0.40 -23.12 12.50
CA ASP A 291 -0.52 -22.93 13.96
C ASP A 291 0.85 -22.82 14.66
N VAL A 292 1.87 -22.43 13.90
CA VAL A 292 3.24 -22.24 14.40
C VAL A 292 3.49 -20.74 14.62
N PHE A 293 4.03 -20.34 15.77
CA PHE A 293 4.38 -18.93 16.02
C PHE A 293 5.48 -18.45 15.05
N LYS A 294 5.35 -17.23 14.52
CA LYS A 294 6.38 -16.60 13.67
C LYS A 294 7.68 -16.41 14.46
N ASN A 295 7.57 -15.97 15.71
CA ASN A 295 8.67 -15.80 16.65
C ASN A 295 8.30 -16.48 17.98
N PRO A 296 8.73 -17.74 18.20
CA PRO A 296 8.41 -18.48 19.41
C PRO A 296 8.87 -17.80 20.70
N ASP A 297 10.03 -17.13 20.70
CA ASP A 297 10.56 -16.46 21.90
C ASP A 297 9.77 -15.20 22.25
N ALA A 298 9.40 -14.40 21.26
CA ALA A 298 8.52 -13.24 21.46
C ALA A 298 7.13 -13.67 21.95
N ALA A 299 6.53 -14.68 21.31
CA ALA A 299 5.24 -15.23 21.72
C ALA A 299 5.27 -15.73 23.16
N ARG A 300 6.33 -16.47 23.52
CA ARG A 300 6.53 -16.97 24.89
C ARG A 300 6.73 -15.83 25.90
N SER A 301 7.37 -14.73 25.52
CA SER A 301 7.53 -13.55 26.36
C SER A 301 6.17 -12.92 26.73
N VAL A 302 5.29 -12.71 25.75
CA VAL A 302 3.92 -12.22 25.98
C VAL A 302 3.11 -13.18 26.85
N LEU A 303 3.09 -14.46 26.48
CA LEU A 303 2.28 -15.45 27.17
C LEU A 303 2.78 -15.75 28.58
N ARG A 304 4.08 -15.53 28.86
CA ARG A 304 4.61 -15.57 30.24
C ARG A 304 4.01 -14.48 31.10
N ARG A 305 3.85 -13.25 30.59
CA ARG A 305 3.19 -12.16 31.33
C ARG A 305 1.73 -12.51 31.65
N LEU A 306 1.02 -13.13 30.71
CA LEU A 306 -0.34 -13.65 30.96
C LEU A 306 -0.33 -14.73 32.04
N ALA A 307 0.56 -15.71 31.89
CA ALA A 307 0.67 -16.81 32.83
C ALA A 307 0.97 -16.32 34.25
N ASP A 308 1.83 -15.32 34.40
CA ASP A 308 2.17 -14.73 35.70
C ASP A 308 1.00 -13.93 36.27
N PHE A 309 0.25 -13.19 35.44
CA PHE A 309 -1.00 -12.57 35.85
C PHE A 309 -2.02 -13.60 36.36
N LEU A 310 -2.23 -14.71 35.64
CA LEU A 310 -3.17 -15.76 36.05
C LEU A 310 -2.73 -16.52 37.31
N LYS A 311 -1.43 -16.66 37.54
CA LYS A 311 -0.91 -17.23 38.79
C LYS A 311 -1.14 -16.31 39.99
N GLN A 312 -1.12 -15.00 39.78
CA GLN A 312 -1.40 -13.99 40.82
C GLN A 312 -2.90 -13.79 41.07
N ASN A 313 -3.75 -14.13 40.09
CA ASN A 313 -5.20 -13.97 40.15
C ASN A 313 -5.87 -15.34 39.93
N ALA A 314 -5.89 -16.17 40.97
CA ALA A 314 -6.32 -17.58 40.87
C ALA A 314 -7.81 -17.77 40.52
N ASP A 315 -8.62 -16.72 40.68
CA ASP A 315 -10.04 -16.65 40.30
C ASP A 315 -10.26 -16.21 38.85
N ALA A 316 -9.21 -15.72 38.16
CA ALA A 316 -9.29 -15.29 36.79
C ALA A 316 -9.50 -16.48 35.83
N ALA A 317 -10.45 -16.32 34.91
CA ALA A 317 -10.71 -17.20 33.79
C ALA A 317 -10.44 -16.48 32.47
N VAL A 318 -9.84 -17.18 31.53
CA VAL A 318 -9.44 -16.68 30.23
C VAL A 318 -10.15 -17.45 29.13
N GLU A 319 -10.75 -16.70 28.21
CA GLU A 319 -11.26 -17.23 26.95
C GLU A 319 -10.36 -16.76 25.79
N ILE A 320 -9.76 -17.72 25.10
CA ILE A 320 -8.92 -17.50 23.91
C ILE A 320 -9.78 -17.73 22.67
N GLU A 321 -9.93 -16.72 21.84
CA GLU A 321 -10.63 -16.80 20.57
C GLU A 321 -9.64 -16.64 19.41
N GLY A 322 -9.55 -17.63 18.53
CA GLY A 322 -8.72 -17.59 17.34
C GLY A 322 -9.50 -17.15 16.12
N PHE A 323 -8.92 -16.28 15.30
CA PHE A 323 -9.52 -15.77 14.07
C PHE A 323 -8.57 -15.94 12.88
N VAL A 324 -9.14 -16.14 11.71
CA VAL A 324 -8.44 -16.26 10.43
C VAL A 324 -8.87 -15.18 9.43
N ALA A 325 -8.09 -15.03 8.35
CA ALA A 325 -8.48 -14.20 7.22
C ALA A 325 -9.73 -14.78 6.52
N HIS A 326 -10.32 -14.01 5.61
CA HIS A 326 -11.57 -14.39 4.96
C HIS A 326 -11.51 -15.56 3.97
N TYR A 327 -10.32 -16.03 3.60
CA TYR A 327 -10.12 -17.07 2.57
C TYR A 327 -9.32 -18.28 3.06
N ASP A 328 -9.21 -18.51 4.36
CA ASP A 328 -8.50 -19.70 4.84
C ASP A 328 -9.27 -20.97 4.42
N LYS A 329 -8.61 -21.81 3.62
CA LYS A 329 -9.16 -23.08 3.10
C LYS A 329 -9.30 -24.15 4.17
N ASP A 330 -8.73 -23.90 5.34
CA ASP A 330 -8.69 -24.79 6.48
C ASP A 330 -9.66 -24.29 7.55
N SER A 331 -10.82 -24.95 7.65
CA SER A 331 -11.88 -24.59 8.58
C SER A 331 -11.44 -24.61 10.04
N ASP A 332 -10.39 -25.37 10.36
CA ASP A 332 -9.98 -25.68 11.73
C ASP A 332 -8.75 -24.86 12.16
N LEU A 333 -8.13 -24.10 11.24
CA LEU A 333 -6.92 -23.33 11.52
C LEU A 333 -7.12 -22.32 12.66
N SER A 334 -8.28 -21.65 12.71
CA SER A 334 -8.62 -20.73 13.80
C SER A 334 -8.64 -21.43 15.17
N GLN A 335 -9.15 -22.66 15.24
CA GLN A 335 -9.18 -23.48 16.44
C GLN A 335 -7.77 -23.91 16.84
N ARG A 336 -6.97 -24.42 15.89
CA ARG A 336 -5.59 -24.85 16.17
C ARG A 336 -4.72 -23.71 16.68
N ARG A 337 -4.89 -22.49 16.15
CA ARG A 337 -4.19 -21.29 16.66
C ARG A 337 -4.60 -20.95 18.09
N ALA A 338 -5.89 -20.99 18.41
CA ALA A 338 -6.35 -20.79 19.79
C ALA A 338 -5.79 -21.87 20.74
N ASP A 339 -5.80 -23.13 20.30
CA ASP A 339 -5.25 -24.25 21.05
C ASP A 339 -3.74 -24.14 21.25
N ARG A 340 -3.00 -23.64 20.26
CA ARG A 340 -1.56 -23.41 20.38
C ARG A 340 -1.24 -22.42 21.50
N VAL A 341 -2.00 -21.32 21.61
CA VAL A 341 -1.85 -20.35 22.69
C VAL A 341 -2.16 -20.99 24.05
N ARG A 342 -3.24 -21.77 24.14
CA ARG A 342 -3.58 -22.53 25.35
C ARG A 342 -2.47 -23.50 25.77
N GLN A 343 -1.89 -24.23 24.82
CA GLN A 343 -0.78 -25.16 25.07
C GLN A 343 0.47 -24.44 25.59
N GLU A 344 0.79 -23.26 25.05
CA GLU A 344 1.92 -22.47 25.53
C GLU A 344 1.68 -21.95 26.95
N LEU A 345 0.46 -21.51 27.29
CA LEU A 345 0.11 -21.14 28.68
C LEU A 345 0.20 -22.34 29.64
N ALA A 346 -0.23 -23.52 29.20
CA ALA A 346 -0.07 -24.75 29.96
C ALA A 346 1.41 -25.10 30.20
N SER A 347 2.26 -24.93 29.19
CA SER A 347 3.73 -25.11 29.30
C SER A 347 4.36 -24.12 30.30
N LEU A 348 3.78 -22.93 30.43
CA LEU A 348 4.17 -21.88 31.37
C LEU A 348 3.58 -22.06 32.79
N GLY A 349 2.83 -23.15 33.02
CA GLY A 349 2.34 -23.56 34.33
C GLY A 349 0.91 -23.14 34.67
N VAL A 350 0.14 -22.63 33.70
CA VAL A 350 -1.30 -22.33 33.89
C VAL A 350 -2.09 -23.64 33.78
N ARG A 351 -2.76 -24.06 34.85
CA ARG A 351 -3.42 -25.39 34.91
C ARG A 351 -4.93 -25.36 34.74
N ASN A 352 -5.58 -24.25 35.12
CA ASN A 352 -7.03 -24.11 35.14
C ASN A 352 -7.44 -22.76 34.56
N GLY A 353 -8.74 -22.59 34.27
CA GLY A 353 -9.29 -21.30 33.90
C GLY A 353 -8.90 -20.82 32.50
N VAL A 354 -8.55 -21.71 31.56
CA VAL A 354 -8.26 -21.33 30.16
C VAL A 354 -9.11 -22.16 29.21
N THR A 355 -9.96 -21.49 28.43
CA THR A 355 -10.71 -22.08 27.31
C THR A 355 -10.18 -21.55 25.98
N ALA A 356 -10.26 -22.37 24.92
CA ALA A 356 -9.79 -21.99 23.58
C ALA A 356 -10.84 -22.36 22.53
N LYS A 357 -11.18 -21.41 21.66
CA LYS A 357 -12.21 -21.54 20.64
C LYS A 357 -11.78 -20.90 19.33
N GLY A 358 -11.90 -21.64 18.23
CA GLY A 358 -11.80 -21.11 16.88
C GLY A 358 -13.11 -20.41 16.50
N MET A 359 -13.00 -19.17 16.04
CA MET A 359 -14.14 -18.36 15.60
C MET A 359 -14.27 -18.30 14.08
N GLY A 360 -13.37 -18.97 13.35
CA GLY A 360 -13.31 -18.88 11.89
C GLY A 360 -12.83 -17.51 11.42
N TRP A 361 -13.37 -17.04 10.31
CA TRP A 361 -13.01 -15.74 9.74
C TRP A 361 -13.65 -14.58 10.53
N GLY A 362 -13.00 -13.42 10.53
CA GLY A 362 -13.56 -12.19 11.11
C GLY A 362 -12.69 -11.60 12.24
N PRO A 363 -13.22 -10.70 13.09
CA PRO A 363 -14.62 -10.23 13.18
C PRO A 363 -14.96 -9.04 12.26
N TYR A 364 -14.15 -8.74 11.24
CA TYR A 364 -14.36 -7.61 10.31
C TYR A 364 -14.48 -8.06 8.83
N PRO A 365 -15.31 -7.38 8.00
CA PRO A 365 -16.42 -6.54 8.44
C PRO A 365 -17.36 -7.38 9.33
N LYS A 366 -18.35 -6.76 9.97
CA LYS A 366 -19.24 -7.47 10.92
C LYS A 366 -19.59 -8.88 10.40
N PRO A 367 -19.71 -9.92 11.25
CA PRO A 367 -19.84 -11.31 10.79
C PRO A 367 -20.95 -11.60 9.76
N ASP A 368 -21.93 -10.70 9.64
CA ASP A 368 -23.05 -10.71 8.70
C ASP A 368 -22.78 -10.01 7.36
N SER A 369 -21.64 -9.34 7.22
CA SER A 369 -21.23 -8.58 6.05
C SER A 369 -20.44 -9.46 5.08
N PRO A 370 -20.50 -9.20 3.75
CA PRO A 370 -19.66 -9.91 2.80
C PRO A 370 -18.17 -9.79 3.19
N PRO A 371 -17.41 -10.89 3.06
CA PRO A 371 -15.98 -10.87 3.22
C PRO A 371 -15.29 -9.78 2.40
N ASP A 372 -14.30 -9.11 2.99
CA ASP A 372 -13.61 -7.98 2.34
C ASP A 372 -12.10 -8.00 2.65
N PRO A 373 -11.24 -8.16 1.63
CA PRO A 373 -9.80 -8.33 1.79
C PRO A 373 -9.10 -7.23 2.59
N ARG A 374 -9.64 -6.01 2.63
CA ARG A 374 -9.01 -4.91 3.39
C ARG A 374 -8.95 -5.18 4.89
N TYR A 375 -9.79 -6.08 5.40
CA TYR A 375 -9.83 -6.44 6.81
C TYR A 375 -9.00 -7.68 7.15
N ASP A 376 -8.35 -8.30 6.17
CA ASP A 376 -7.63 -9.56 6.39
C ASP A 376 -6.52 -9.46 7.43
N GLN A 377 -5.73 -8.40 7.36
CA GLN A 377 -4.70 -8.15 8.34
C GLN A 377 -5.28 -7.96 9.74
N LEU A 378 -6.43 -7.29 9.83
CA LEU A 378 -7.13 -7.13 11.09
C LEU A 378 -7.67 -8.48 11.57
N ASN A 379 -8.24 -9.30 10.70
CA ASN A 379 -8.88 -10.57 11.07
C ASN A 379 -7.92 -11.67 11.50
N ARG A 380 -6.69 -11.69 10.96
CA ARG A 380 -5.67 -12.60 11.45
C ARG A 380 -5.23 -12.19 12.85
N ARG A 381 -5.85 -12.76 13.87
CA ARG A 381 -5.59 -12.43 15.28
C ARG A 381 -5.99 -13.57 16.21
N VAL A 382 -5.50 -13.49 17.45
CA VAL A 382 -6.08 -14.15 18.62
C VAL A 382 -6.57 -13.07 19.57
N THR A 383 -7.71 -13.27 20.22
CA THR A 383 -8.15 -12.40 21.33
C THR A 383 -8.19 -13.18 22.63
N ILE A 384 -7.83 -12.51 23.72
CA ILE A 384 -7.78 -13.08 25.06
C ILE A 384 -8.71 -12.25 25.94
N LYS A 385 -9.84 -12.82 26.33
CA LYS A 385 -10.80 -12.19 27.25
C LYS A 385 -10.51 -12.66 28.66
N ILE A 386 -10.32 -11.72 29.59
CA ILE A 386 -10.00 -12.02 30.99
C ILE A 386 -11.20 -11.66 31.86
N ASN A 387 -11.75 -12.66 32.54
CA ASN A 387 -12.85 -12.51 33.48
C ASN A 387 -12.35 -12.87 34.88
N CYS A 388 -12.45 -11.94 35.83
CA CYS A 388 -12.20 -12.22 37.25
C CYS A 388 -13.55 -12.23 37.98
N ARG A 389 -13.64 -12.90 39.13
CA ARG A 389 -14.89 -13.04 39.88
C ARG A 389 -15.03 -12.04 41.01
#